data_AF-A0A4R9EJU7-F1
#
_entry.id   AF-A0A4R9EJU7-F1
#
_cell.length_a   1.000
_cell.length_b   1.000
_cell.length_c   1.000
_cell.angle_alpha   90.00
_cell.angle_beta   90.00
_cell.angle_gamma   90.00
#
_symmetry.space_group_name_H-M   'P 1'
#
loop_
_entity.id
_entity.type
_entity.pdbx_description
1 polymer ?
#
loop_
_entity_poly.entity_id
_entity_poly.type
_entity_poly.pdbx_seq_one_letter_code
_entity_poly.pdbx_strand_id
1 'polypeptide(L)'
;SGGGGGDGKKAGAAPTSATGEKPVEGKTAGIASGFAKSEQGAQSAAANYVVPLGSADMFNKPRRDEILRAVMTPSSVNSFEARLDRAYTADFFKNVGLKEDGTTPNGYQFVSRTSPIGTKVTSYSGDQATVEVWCSGLLGLAGEQSTKPVTNSWFTITMKLAWTNGDWKATTHTQKDGPAPVPGDDRASGSDEISKAVEGYGGFTYAR
;
A
#
# COMPACT_ATOMS: atom_id res chain seq x y z
N SER A 1 -30.90 -52.31 -1.30
CA SER A 1 -29.79 -52.03 -2.24
C SER A 1 -30.01 -50.67 -2.87
N GLY A 2 -28.96 -49.84 -2.92
CA GLY A 2 -28.95 -48.57 -3.67
C GLY A 2 -28.82 -47.32 -2.80
N GLY A 3 -27.65 -47.10 -2.21
CA GLY A 3 -27.25 -45.79 -1.67
C GLY A 3 -26.79 -44.87 -2.80
N GLY A 4 -27.24 -43.62 -2.78
CA GLY A 4 -26.76 -42.54 -3.64
C GLY A 4 -25.97 -41.54 -2.81
N GLY A 5 -24.67 -41.80 -2.63
CA GLY A 5 -23.73 -40.85 -2.06
C GLY A 5 -23.43 -39.75 -3.08
N GLY A 6 -23.92 -38.55 -2.82
CA GLY A 6 -23.52 -37.36 -3.55
C GLY A 6 -22.16 -36.88 -3.07
N ASP A 7 -21.13 -37.07 -3.90
CA ASP A 7 -19.79 -36.51 -3.69
C ASP A 7 -19.86 -34.97 -3.69
N GLY A 8 -19.94 -34.40 -2.50
CA GLY A 8 -19.77 -32.98 -2.25
C GLY A 8 -18.33 -32.57 -2.52
N LYS A 9 -18.03 -32.18 -3.76
CA LYS A 9 -16.80 -31.49 -4.15
C LYS A 9 -16.61 -30.30 -3.20
N LYS A 10 -15.61 -30.36 -2.30
CA LYS A 10 -15.25 -29.22 -1.42
C LYS A 10 -15.12 -27.98 -2.29
N ALA A 11 -16.05 -27.03 -2.13
CA ALA A 11 -15.92 -25.72 -2.74
C ALA A 11 -14.60 -25.11 -2.24
N GLY A 12 -13.68 -24.79 -3.15
CA GLY A 12 -12.47 -24.05 -2.80
C GLY A 12 -12.85 -22.70 -2.18
N ALA A 13 -11.99 -22.15 -1.32
CA ALA A 13 -12.20 -20.83 -0.73
C ALA A 13 -12.42 -19.78 -1.83
N ALA A 14 -13.41 -18.90 -1.65
CA ALA A 14 -13.73 -17.88 -2.64
C ALA A 14 -12.59 -16.82 -2.70
N PRO A 15 -12.45 -16.08 -3.82
CA PRO A 15 -11.41 -15.05 -3.97
C PRO A 15 -11.43 -13.93 -2.93
N THR A 16 -12.46 -13.80 -2.11
CA THR A 16 -12.57 -12.80 -1.03
C THR A 16 -12.58 -13.43 0.37
N SER A 17 -12.51 -14.76 0.47
CA SER A 17 -12.43 -15.45 1.75
C SER A 17 -11.12 -15.11 2.46
N ALA A 18 -11.20 -14.80 3.75
CA ALA A 18 -10.01 -14.72 4.60
C ALA A 18 -9.31 -16.08 4.59
N THR A 19 -8.00 -16.07 4.43
CA THR A 19 -7.22 -17.29 4.27
C THR A 19 -6.85 -17.94 5.60
N GLY A 20 -6.89 -17.18 6.70
CA GLY A 20 -6.53 -17.64 8.04
C GLY A 20 -5.02 -17.66 8.33
N GLU A 21 -4.19 -17.17 7.40
CA GLU A 21 -2.75 -17.07 7.59
C GLU A 21 -2.40 -16.02 8.64
N LYS A 22 -1.36 -16.31 9.43
CA LYS A 22 -0.86 -15.36 10.44
C LYS A 22 -0.01 -14.28 9.76
N PRO A 23 -0.11 -13.00 10.20
CA PRO A 23 0.84 -11.98 9.77
C PRO A 23 2.28 -12.36 10.09
N VAL A 24 3.21 -11.96 9.22
CA VAL A 24 4.64 -12.11 9.48
C VAL A 24 5.04 -11.28 10.69
N GLU A 25 5.97 -11.80 11.50
CA GLU A 25 6.52 -11.08 12.66
C GLU A 25 7.79 -10.29 12.29
N GLY A 26 8.47 -10.69 11.21
CA GLY A 26 9.71 -10.08 10.75
C GLY A 26 9.50 -8.67 10.18
N LYS A 27 10.51 -7.82 10.33
CA LYS A 27 10.52 -6.46 9.78
C LYS A 27 11.88 -6.09 9.20
N THR A 28 11.85 -5.34 8.10
CA THR A 28 13.00 -4.66 7.49
C THR A 28 12.69 -3.17 7.44
N ALA A 29 13.47 -2.33 8.13
CA ALA A 29 13.21 -0.90 8.26
C ALA A 29 11.76 -0.58 8.74
N GLY A 30 11.24 -1.38 9.67
CA GLY A 30 9.87 -1.23 10.20
C GLY A 30 8.76 -1.76 9.28
N ILE A 31 9.08 -2.16 8.05
CA ILE A 31 8.15 -2.74 7.07
C ILE A 31 8.14 -4.26 7.22
N ALA A 32 6.96 -4.88 7.18
CA ALA A 32 6.80 -6.33 7.27
C ALA A 32 7.65 -7.08 6.24
N SER A 33 8.31 -8.16 6.66
CA SER A 33 9.21 -8.96 5.83
C SER A 33 9.27 -10.43 6.29
N GLY A 34 9.79 -11.30 5.45
CA GLY A 34 9.88 -12.74 5.73
C GLY A 34 8.61 -13.48 5.32
N PHE A 35 8.02 -13.07 4.19
CA PHE A 35 6.82 -13.69 3.63
C PHE A 35 7.17 -15.08 3.11
N ALA A 36 6.23 -16.04 3.19
CA ALA A 36 6.45 -17.38 2.66
C ALA A 36 6.64 -17.36 1.13
N LYS A 37 7.45 -18.27 0.58
CA LYS A 37 7.60 -18.48 -0.88
C LYS A 37 6.37 -19.18 -1.47
N SER A 38 5.24 -18.50 -1.44
CA SER A 38 3.95 -18.98 -1.92
C SER A 38 3.17 -17.84 -2.59
N GLU A 39 2.11 -18.19 -3.30
CA GLU A 39 1.19 -17.22 -3.91
C GLU A 39 0.52 -16.32 -2.84
N GLN A 40 0.15 -16.90 -1.69
CA GLN A 40 -0.39 -16.16 -0.54
C GLN A 40 0.67 -15.23 0.08
N GLY A 41 1.91 -15.70 0.24
CA GLY A 41 3.01 -14.86 0.71
C GLY A 41 3.30 -13.69 -0.21
N ALA A 42 3.20 -13.87 -1.54
CA ALA A 42 3.33 -12.77 -2.51
C ALA A 42 2.21 -11.73 -2.36
N GLN A 43 0.98 -12.17 -2.11
CA GLN A 43 -0.15 -11.27 -1.85
C GLN A 43 0.02 -10.49 -0.54
N SER A 44 0.44 -11.19 0.53
CA SER A 44 0.79 -10.56 1.80
C SER A 44 1.91 -9.53 1.63
N ALA A 45 2.96 -9.84 0.88
CA ALA A 45 4.03 -8.90 0.57
C ALA A 45 3.50 -7.65 -0.16
N ALA A 46 2.74 -7.83 -1.24
CA ALA A 46 2.16 -6.72 -1.99
C ALA A 46 1.26 -5.82 -1.13
N ALA A 47 0.38 -6.41 -0.31
CA ALA A 47 -0.51 -5.67 0.58
C ALA A 47 0.26 -4.84 1.62
N ASN A 48 1.37 -5.37 2.16
CA ASN A 48 2.19 -4.61 3.12
C ASN A 48 3.10 -3.57 2.45
N TYR A 49 3.53 -3.78 1.20
CA TYR A 49 4.43 -2.86 0.50
C TYR A 49 3.73 -1.61 -0.05
N VAL A 50 2.45 -1.69 -0.42
CA VAL A 50 1.71 -0.50 -0.90
C VAL A 50 1.53 0.57 0.19
N VAL A 51 1.49 0.18 1.47
CA VAL A 51 1.29 1.09 2.60
C VAL A 51 2.43 2.11 2.73
N PRO A 52 3.71 1.70 2.92
CA PRO A 52 4.80 2.66 3.00
C PRO A 52 5.05 3.38 1.67
N LEU A 53 4.83 2.72 0.52
CA LEU A 53 4.99 3.33 -0.81
C LEU A 53 3.99 4.47 -1.09
N GLY A 54 2.86 4.51 -0.39
CA GLY A 54 1.87 5.58 -0.47
C GLY A 54 1.68 6.30 0.87
N SER A 55 2.78 6.45 1.62
CA SER A 55 2.81 7.14 2.92
C SER A 55 3.45 8.53 2.84
N ALA A 56 3.21 9.35 3.87
CA ALA A 56 3.85 10.65 4.02
C ALA A 56 5.39 10.58 4.02
N ASP A 57 5.97 9.46 4.47
CA ASP A 57 7.42 9.25 4.50
C ASP A 57 8.05 9.26 3.10
N MET A 58 7.29 8.98 2.03
CA MET A 58 7.78 9.08 0.66
C MET A 58 8.17 10.52 0.26
N PHE A 59 7.59 11.53 0.93
CA PHE A 59 7.90 12.94 0.71
C PHE A 59 9.18 13.40 1.41
N ASN A 60 9.73 12.57 2.31
CA ASN A 60 11.04 12.78 2.92
C ASN A 60 12.08 11.89 2.22
N LYS A 61 13.06 12.48 1.51
CA LYS A 61 14.00 11.69 0.68
C LYS A 61 14.74 10.58 1.45
N PRO A 62 15.40 10.84 2.60
CA PRO A 62 16.05 9.77 3.37
C PRO A 62 15.11 8.60 3.69
N ARG A 63 13.88 8.90 4.16
CA ARG A 63 12.88 7.86 4.47
C ARG A 63 12.36 7.13 3.24
N ARG A 64 12.10 7.86 2.15
CA ARG A 64 11.75 7.27 0.85
C ARG A 64 12.79 6.24 0.40
N ASP A 65 14.05 6.60 0.47
CA ASP A 65 15.14 5.73 0.03
C ASP A 65 15.25 4.48 0.92
N GLU A 66 15.01 4.60 2.24
CA GLU A 66 14.89 3.45 3.16
C GLU A 66 13.72 2.53 2.81
N ILE A 67 12.54 3.10 2.54
CA ILE A 67 11.35 2.36 2.09
C ILE A 67 11.66 1.59 0.82
N LEU A 68 12.25 2.26 -0.19
CA LEU A 68 12.59 1.63 -1.46
C LEU A 68 13.57 0.46 -1.27
N ARG A 69 14.62 0.63 -0.46
CA ARG A 69 15.56 -0.46 -0.15
C ARG A 69 14.91 -1.63 0.58
N ALA A 70 13.90 -1.38 1.40
CA ALA A 70 13.20 -2.44 2.13
C ALA A 70 12.26 -3.27 1.22
N VAL A 71 11.62 -2.65 0.22
CA VAL A 71 10.56 -3.30 -0.57
C VAL A 71 11.00 -3.72 -1.97
N MET A 72 11.99 -3.04 -2.55
CA MET A 72 12.43 -3.30 -3.93
C MET A 72 13.53 -4.37 -3.99
N THR A 73 13.64 -5.04 -5.13
CA THR A 73 14.80 -5.92 -5.37
C THR A 73 16.09 -5.09 -5.47
N PRO A 74 17.26 -5.68 -5.12
CA PRO A 74 18.55 -4.99 -5.25
C PRO A 74 18.84 -4.49 -6.67
N SER A 75 18.37 -5.21 -7.70
CA SER A 75 18.57 -4.83 -9.11
C SER A 75 17.63 -3.70 -9.57
N SER A 76 16.54 -3.43 -8.86
CA SER A 76 15.56 -2.39 -9.23
C SER A 76 15.68 -1.11 -8.41
N VAL A 77 16.23 -1.16 -7.19
CA VAL A 77 16.16 -0.06 -6.23
C VAL A 77 16.76 1.26 -6.74
N ASN A 78 17.99 1.23 -7.28
CA ASN A 78 18.68 2.44 -7.76
C ASN A 78 17.91 3.15 -8.90
N SER A 79 17.31 2.37 -9.80
CA SER A 79 16.50 2.90 -10.90
C SER A 79 15.23 3.58 -10.39
N PHE A 80 14.62 2.99 -9.35
CA PHE A 80 13.44 3.56 -8.69
C PHE A 80 13.77 4.82 -7.89
N GLU A 81 14.85 4.83 -7.11
CA GLU A 81 15.34 6.03 -6.41
C GLU A 81 15.53 7.18 -7.40
N ALA A 82 16.27 6.96 -8.50
CA ALA A 82 16.50 7.98 -9.51
C ALA A 82 15.20 8.46 -10.20
N ARG A 83 14.24 7.55 -10.42
CA ARG A 83 12.94 7.92 -11.00
C ARG A 83 12.11 8.77 -10.03
N LEU A 84 12.09 8.41 -8.74
CA LEU A 84 11.35 9.17 -7.74
C LEU A 84 12.03 10.49 -7.40
N ASP A 85 13.36 10.58 -7.42
CA ASP A 85 14.09 11.85 -7.28
C ASP A 85 13.66 12.88 -8.35
N ARG A 86 13.33 12.42 -9.57
CA ARG A 86 12.79 13.28 -10.64
C ARG A 86 11.32 13.63 -10.48
N ALA A 87 10.56 12.81 -9.75
CA ALA A 87 9.12 13.02 -9.55
C ALA A 87 8.81 13.84 -8.29
N TYR A 88 9.63 13.70 -7.25
CA TYR A 88 9.47 14.35 -5.95
C TYR A 88 10.16 15.72 -5.95
N THR A 89 9.58 16.65 -6.70
CA THR A 89 10.09 18.02 -6.90
C THR A 89 9.36 19.02 -6.01
N ALA A 90 9.94 20.23 -5.88
CA ALA A 90 9.30 21.34 -5.18
C ALA A 90 7.90 21.65 -5.73
N ASP A 91 7.68 21.56 -7.04
CA ASP A 91 6.36 21.77 -7.65
C ASP A 91 5.36 20.68 -7.24
N PHE A 92 5.79 19.42 -7.19
CA PHE A 92 4.95 18.34 -6.69
C PHE A 92 4.58 18.55 -5.21
N PHE A 93 5.54 18.97 -4.39
CA PHE A 93 5.32 19.27 -2.98
C PHE A 93 4.32 20.42 -2.79
N LYS A 94 4.49 21.53 -3.51
CA LYS A 94 3.52 22.64 -3.50
C LYS A 94 2.12 22.19 -3.91
N ASN A 95 2.02 21.32 -4.92
CA ASN A 95 0.73 20.82 -5.40
C ASN A 95 -0.06 20.05 -4.32
N VAL A 96 0.63 19.37 -3.41
CA VAL A 96 0.03 18.67 -2.26
C VAL A 96 0.03 19.49 -0.96
N GLY A 97 0.48 20.75 -1.01
CA GLY A 97 0.46 21.69 0.12
C GLY A 97 1.71 21.69 1.00
N LEU A 98 2.76 20.96 0.61
CA LEU A 98 4.03 20.93 1.33
C LEU A 98 4.95 22.12 0.93
N LYS A 99 5.98 22.37 1.75
CA LYS A 99 7.07 23.30 1.40
C LYS A 99 7.95 22.70 0.30
N GLU A 100 8.84 23.51 -0.26
CA GLU A 100 9.74 23.11 -1.36
C GLU A 100 10.68 21.96 -1.03
N ASP A 101 10.94 21.74 0.26
CA ASP A 101 11.77 20.65 0.78
C ASP A 101 10.96 19.40 1.18
N GLY A 102 9.64 19.40 0.94
CA GLY A 102 8.73 18.31 1.31
C GLY A 102 8.27 18.35 2.76
N THR A 103 8.67 19.37 3.55
CA THR A 103 8.22 19.50 4.94
C THR A 103 6.81 20.10 5.04
N THR A 104 6.08 19.70 6.07
CA THR A 104 4.73 20.22 6.34
C THR A 104 4.81 21.67 6.83
N PRO A 105 3.95 22.58 6.32
CA PRO A 105 3.82 23.92 6.89
C PRO A 105 3.37 23.89 8.36
N ASN A 106 3.80 24.88 9.14
CA ASN A 106 3.44 24.94 10.57
C ASN A 106 1.92 25.05 10.73
N GLY A 107 1.37 24.37 11.75
CA GLY A 107 -0.07 24.35 12.01
C GLY A 107 -0.86 23.36 11.15
N TYR A 108 -0.19 22.59 10.28
CA TYR A 108 -0.81 21.53 9.49
C TYR A 108 -0.19 20.17 9.78
N GLN A 109 -0.97 19.13 9.54
CA GLN A 109 -0.56 17.75 9.49
C GLN A 109 -0.75 17.23 8.06
N PHE A 110 0.35 16.84 7.43
CA PHE A 110 0.29 16.21 6.11
C PHE A 110 -0.14 14.76 6.25
N VAL A 111 -1.20 14.42 5.53
CA VAL A 111 -1.79 13.09 5.48
C VAL A 111 -1.50 12.53 4.11
N SER A 112 -0.76 11.44 4.07
CA SER A 112 -0.65 10.56 2.91
C SER A 112 -0.65 9.13 3.46
N ARG A 113 -1.74 8.40 3.20
CA ARG A 113 -1.95 7.04 3.70
C ARG A 113 -2.57 6.20 2.62
N THR A 114 -2.04 4.99 2.43
CA THR A 114 -2.61 3.98 1.54
C THR A 114 -3.10 2.80 2.36
N SER A 115 -4.34 2.38 2.11
CA SER A 115 -5.01 1.25 2.78
C SER A 115 -5.40 0.19 1.74
N PRO A 116 -4.76 -0.99 1.75
CA PRO A 116 -5.18 -2.09 0.88
C PRO A 116 -6.54 -2.64 1.34
N ILE A 117 -7.44 -2.82 0.38
CA ILE A 117 -8.78 -3.38 0.56
C ILE A 117 -8.81 -4.85 0.17
N GLY A 118 -8.01 -5.23 -0.82
CA GLY A 118 -7.87 -6.63 -1.25
C GLY A 118 -6.79 -6.83 -2.29
N THR A 119 -6.40 -8.08 -2.48
CA THR A 119 -5.39 -8.49 -3.48
C THR A 119 -5.96 -9.46 -4.49
N LYS A 120 -5.30 -9.56 -5.64
CA LYS A 120 -5.58 -10.56 -6.67
C LYS A 120 -4.28 -10.91 -7.38
N VAL A 121 -3.93 -12.20 -7.42
CA VAL A 121 -2.81 -12.68 -8.24
C VAL A 121 -3.26 -12.77 -9.70
N THR A 122 -2.50 -12.15 -10.60
CA THR A 122 -2.73 -12.22 -12.05
C THR A 122 -1.71 -13.11 -12.77
N SER A 123 -0.59 -13.42 -12.12
CA SER A 123 0.42 -14.36 -12.59
C SER A 123 1.27 -14.87 -11.42
N TYR A 124 1.68 -16.14 -11.46
CA TYR A 124 2.57 -16.74 -10.48
C TYR A 124 3.45 -17.82 -11.13
N SER A 125 4.75 -17.79 -10.86
CA SER A 125 5.73 -18.76 -11.35
C SER A 125 6.70 -19.24 -10.27
N GLY A 126 6.24 -19.39 -9.02
CA GLY A 126 7.06 -19.91 -7.91
C GLY A 126 8.08 -18.91 -7.36
N ASP A 127 8.89 -18.29 -8.22
CA ASP A 127 9.87 -17.26 -7.88
C ASP A 127 9.50 -15.85 -8.39
N GLN A 128 8.42 -15.73 -9.17
CA GLN A 128 7.85 -14.46 -9.58
C GLN A 128 6.34 -14.46 -9.36
N ALA A 129 5.80 -13.27 -9.11
CA ALA A 129 4.36 -13.07 -9.00
C ALA A 129 3.97 -11.69 -9.55
N THR A 130 2.78 -11.57 -10.10
CA THR A 130 2.14 -10.27 -10.33
C THR A 130 0.86 -10.20 -9.50
N VAL A 131 0.80 -9.20 -8.63
CA VAL A 131 -0.32 -8.99 -7.70
C VAL A 131 -0.93 -7.63 -7.94
N GLU A 132 -2.24 -7.58 -8.17
CA GLU A 132 -3.03 -6.37 -8.09
C GLU A 132 -3.49 -6.15 -6.65
N VAL A 133 -3.36 -4.93 -6.15
CA VAL A 133 -3.82 -4.50 -4.83
C VAL A 133 -4.80 -3.35 -5.02
N TRP A 134 -6.07 -3.58 -4.71
CA TRP A 134 -7.09 -2.54 -4.72
C TRP A 134 -7.01 -1.76 -3.41
N CYS A 135 -6.86 -0.45 -3.51
CA CYS A 135 -6.56 0.42 -2.37
C CYS A 135 -7.53 1.59 -2.31
N SER A 136 -7.73 2.10 -1.09
CA SER A 136 -8.14 3.49 -0.88
C SER A 136 -6.96 4.29 -0.33
N GLY A 137 -6.88 5.57 -0.68
CA GLY A 137 -5.85 6.48 -0.17
C GLY A 137 -6.44 7.73 0.44
N LEU A 138 -5.77 8.29 1.44
CA LEU A 138 -6.00 9.61 1.99
C LEU A 138 -4.85 10.53 1.61
N LEU A 139 -5.15 11.72 1.11
CA LEU A 139 -4.14 12.72 0.75
C LEU A 139 -4.62 14.14 1.08
N GLY A 140 -3.78 14.93 1.76
CA GLY A 140 -4.00 16.36 1.95
C GLY A 140 -3.39 16.89 3.25
N LEU A 141 -3.81 18.08 3.64
CA LEU A 141 -3.41 18.75 4.88
C LEU A 141 -4.62 18.86 5.81
N ALA A 142 -4.46 18.32 7.01
CA ALA A 142 -5.35 18.59 8.13
C ALA A 142 -4.80 19.79 8.93
N GLY A 143 -5.58 20.85 9.05
CA GLY A 143 -5.30 22.04 9.84
C GLY A 143 -6.28 23.16 9.47
N GLU A 144 -6.43 24.14 10.36
CA GLU A 144 -7.33 25.26 10.12
C GLU A 144 -6.98 25.99 8.80
N GLN A 145 -8.02 26.39 8.06
CA GLN A 145 -7.87 27.13 6.80
C GLN A 145 -7.07 26.41 5.69
N SER A 146 -6.90 25.08 5.79
CA SER A 146 -6.27 24.29 4.73
C SER A 146 -6.98 24.50 3.39
N THR A 147 -6.22 24.92 2.37
CA THR A 147 -6.69 25.00 0.97
C THR A 147 -6.49 23.69 0.21
N LYS A 148 -5.96 22.66 0.90
CA LYS A 148 -5.70 21.31 0.41
C LYS A 148 -6.27 20.30 1.42
N PRO A 149 -7.59 20.29 1.68
CA PRO A 149 -8.17 19.40 2.68
C PRO A 149 -7.90 17.94 2.36
N VAL A 150 -7.90 17.08 3.38
CA VAL A 150 -7.72 15.64 3.20
C VAL A 150 -8.90 15.07 2.42
N THR A 151 -8.62 14.46 1.28
CA THR A 151 -9.60 13.75 0.44
C THR A 151 -9.29 12.27 0.37
N ASN A 152 -10.26 11.47 -0.03
CA ASN A 152 -10.07 10.05 -0.33
C ASN A 152 -9.94 9.81 -1.84
N SER A 153 -9.24 8.73 -2.18
CA SER A 153 -9.08 8.24 -3.55
C SER A 153 -9.20 6.72 -3.59
N TRP A 154 -9.44 6.18 -4.79
CA TRP A 154 -9.50 4.74 -5.04
C TRP A 154 -8.63 4.42 -6.24
N PHE A 155 -7.79 3.40 -6.11
CA PHE A 155 -6.84 3.03 -7.14
C PHE A 155 -6.43 1.56 -7.00
N THR A 156 -5.86 1.02 -8.07
CA THR A 156 -5.28 -0.32 -8.08
C THR A 156 -3.79 -0.22 -8.36
N ILE A 157 -2.96 -0.77 -7.47
CA ILE A 157 -1.53 -0.95 -7.70
C ILE A 157 -1.30 -2.34 -8.28
N THR A 158 -0.61 -2.41 -9.42
CA THR A 158 -0.09 -3.69 -9.95
C THR A 158 1.38 -3.80 -9.59
N MET A 159 1.73 -4.79 -8.79
CA MET A 159 3.09 -5.03 -8.32
C MET A 159 3.65 -6.31 -8.94
N LYS A 160 4.81 -6.21 -9.57
CA LYS A 160 5.60 -7.38 -9.97
C LYS A 160 6.59 -7.69 -8.87
N LEU A 161 6.59 -8.93 -8.41
CA LEU A 161 7.40 -9.42 -7.31
C LEU A 161 8.37 -10.49 -7.82
N ALA A 162 9.54 -10.55 -7.20
CA ALA A 162 10.51 -11.64 -7.35
C ALA A 162 10.91 -12.15 -5.96
N TRP A 163 11.11 -13.45 -5.86
CA TRP A 163 11.67 -14.10 -4.68
C TRP A 163 13.18 -13.93 -4.68
N THR A 164 13.73 -13.20 -3.71
CA THR A 164 15.16 -12.95 -3.60
C THR A 164 15.57 -12.82 -2.14
N ASN A 165 16.76 -13.33 -1.80
CA ASN A 165 17.32 -13.24 -0.45
C ASN A 165 16.36 -13.71 0.66
N GLY A 166 15.54 -14.73 0.38
CA GLY A 166 14.61 -15.32 1.33
C GLY A 166 13.30 -14.55 1.55
N ASP A 167 12.96 -13.60 0.68
CA ASP A 167 11.72 -12.83 0.79
C ASP A 167 11.15 -12.44 -0.59
N TRP A 168 9.87 -12.04 -0.63
CA TRP A 168 9.29 -11.40 -1.82
C TRP A 168 9.71 -9.94 -1.88
N LYS A 169 10.20 -9.45 -3.02
CA LYS A 169 10.54 -8.04 -3.25
C LYS A 169 9.97 -7.54 -4.58
N ALA A 170 9.60 -6.27 -4.63
CA ALA A 170 9.08 -5.64 -5.83
C ALA A 170 10.19 -5.39 -6.86
N THR A 171 9.97 -5.83 -8.09
CA THR A 171 10.80 -5.45 -9.25
C THR A 171 10.27 -4.17 -9.88
N THR A 172 8.95 -4.00 -9.89
CA THR A 172 8.29 -2.78 -10.32
C THR A 172 6.87 -2.69 -9.76
N HIS A 173 6.29 -1.50 -9.78
CA HIS A 173 4.87 -1.30 -9.59
C HIS A 173 4.34 -0.21 -10.53
N THR A 174 3.06 -0.33 -10.87
CA THR A 174 2.28 0.69 -11.57
C THR A 174 0.97 0.94 -10.83
N GLN A 175 0.37 2.10 -11.05
CA GLN A 175 -0.92 2.46 -10.47
C GLN A 175 -1.89 2.81 -11.61
N LYS A 176 -3.16 2.46 -11.42
CA LYS A 176 -4.28 2.99 -12.19
C LYS A 176 -5.37 3.47 -11.24
N ASP A 177 -6.11 4.49 -11.65
CA ASP A 177 -7.26 4.97 -10.88
C ASP A 177 -8.39 3.94 -10.89
N GLY A 178 -9.13 3.90 -9.78
CA GLY A 178 -10.26 3.03 -9.57
C GLY A 178 -9.94 1.53 -9.48
N PRO A 179 -10.99 0.68 -9.49
CA PRO A 179 -12.40 1.07 -9.48
C PRO A 179 -12.76 1.83 -8.18
N ALA A 180 -13.60 2.86 -8.30
CA ALA A 180 -14.11 3.62 -7.16
C ALA A 180 -15.56 3.19 -6.87
N PRO A 181 -15.94 2.93 -5.61
CA PRO A 181 -17.35 2.85 -5.25
C PRO A 181 -18.03 4.21 -5.46
N VAL A 182 -19.36 4.20 -5.53
CA VAL A 182 -20.14 5.44 -5.59
C VAL A 182 -19.83 6.27 -4.33
N PRO A 183 -19.44 7.55 -4.46
CA PRO A 183 -19.23 8.42 -3.31
C PRO A 183 -20.49 8.54 -2.45
N GLY A 184 -20.34 8.46 -1.12
CA GLY A 184 -21.41 8.83 -0.19
C GLY A 184 -21.58 10.35 -0.11
N ASP A 185 -22.71 10.81 0.44
CA ASP A 185 -23.00 12.23 0.72
C ASP A 185 -22.65 12.60 2.18
N ASP A 186 -21.50 12.11 2.64
CA ASP A 186 -21.08 12.29 4.03
C ASP A 186 -20.66 13.75 4.27
N ARG A 187 -21.08 14.30 5.42
CA ARG A 187 -20.59 15.59 5.88
C ARG A 187 -19.09 15.51 6.14
N ALA A 188 -18.31 16.40 5.53
CA ALA A 188 -16.87 16.49 5.79
C ALA A 188 -16.59 16.77 7.28
N SER A 189 -15.73 15.94 7.89
CA SER A 189 -15.22 16.15 9.25
C SER A 189 -14.38 17.43 9.34
N GLY A 190 -14.32 18.00 10.54
CA GLY A 190 -13.43 19.12 10.84
C GLY A 190 -11.97 18.70 10.80
N SER A 191 -11.07 19.65 10.54
CA SER A 191 -9.63 19.34 10.40
C SER A 191 -9.02 18.72 11.66
N ASP A 192 -9.41 19.17 12.85
CA ASP A 192 -8.98 18.61 14.14
C ASP A 192 -9.37 17.15 14.33
N GLU A 193 -10.55 16.77 13.84
CA GLU A 193 -11.04 15.38 13.93
C GLU A 193 -10.20 14.47 13.03
N ILE A 194 -9.90 14.92 11.81
CA ILE A 194 -9.03 14.20 10.88
C ILE A 194 -7.60 14.09 11.45
N SER A 195 -7.04 15.16 11.99
CA SER A 195 -5.70 15.12 12.62
C SER A 195 -5.63 14.08 13.74
N LYS A 196 -6.60 14.11 14.66
CA LYS A 196 -6.69 13.12 15.75
C LYS A 196 -6.85 11.69 15.25
N ALA A 197 -7.63 11.48 14.18
CA ALA A 197 -7.77 10.16 13.57
C ALA A 197 -6.42 9.67 12.98
N VAL A 198 -5.67 10.56 12.32
CA VAL A 198 -4.37 10.21 11.73
C VAL A 198 -3.35 9.86 12.82
N GLU A 199 -3.37 10.57 13.95
CA GLU A 199 -2.48 10.29 15.09
C GLU A 199 -2.89 9.03 15.87
N GLY A 200 -4.19 8.76 16.00
CA GLY A 200 -4.72 7.69 16.86
C GLY A 200 -4.84 6.32 16.19
N TYR A 201 -5.09 6.26 14.88
CA TYR A 201 -5.31 4.99 14.17
C TYR A 201 -4.01 4.44 13.56
N GLY A 202 -3.39 3.50 14.28
CA GLY A 202 -2.21 2.75 13.85
C GLY A 202 -2.41 1.91 12.57
N GLY A 203 -1.31 1.49 11.96
CA GLY A 203 -1.31 0.65 10.77
C GLY A 203 -1.46 -0.84 11.07
N PHE A 204 -1.94 -1.60 10.10
CA PHE A 204 -2.03 -3.06 10.16
C PHE A 204 -0.80 -3.72 9.53
N THR A 205 -0.51 -4.95 9.96
CA THR A 205 0.28 -5.89 9.14
C THR A 205 -0.70 -6.84 8.47
N TYR A 206 -0.67 -6.88 7.14
CA TYR A 206 -1.65 -7.62 6.35
C TYR A 206 -1.20 -9.06 6.15
N ALA A 207 -2.14 -10.00 6.25
CA ALA A 207 -1.91 -11.41 5.99
C ALA A 207 -3.01 -11.94 5.08
N ARG A 208 -2.59 -12.77 4.13
CA ARG A 208 -3.40 -13.54 3.20
C ARG A 208 -2.68 -14.83 2.90
#